data_AF-A0A2D5PI24-F1
#
_entry.id   AF-A0A2D5PI24-F1
#
_cell.length_a   1.000
_cell.length_b   1.000
_cell.length_c   1.000
_cell.angle_alpha   90.00
_cell.angle_beta   90.00
_cell.angle_gamma   90.00
#
_symmetry.space_group_name_H-M   'P 1'
#
loop_
_entity.id
_entity.type
_entity.pdbx_description
1 polymer ?
#
loop_
_entity_poly.entity_id
_entity_poly.type
_entity_poly.pdbx_seq_one_letter_code
_entity_poly.pdbx_strand_id
1 'polypeptide(L)' 'MNNQVRKKRILVKIEAGEFHNVYDVLKVFGGDIESMEAIPLGTRNEPIRIAEDYTDGMIDGRQSIERLVEFISGIPDEV' A
#
# COMPACT_ATOMS: atom_id res chain seq x y z
N MET A 1 14.44 -8.16 5.78
CA MET A 1 13.30 -7.76 6.65
C MET A 1 12.08 -8.47 6.08
N ASN A 2 11.44 -9.36 6.84
CA ASN A 2 10.31 -10.13 6.32
C ASN A 2 9.06 -9.24 6.15
N ASN A 3 8.07 -9.76 5.42
CA ASN A 3 6.82 -9.05 5.14
C ASN A 3 6.09 -8.59 6.41
N GLN A 4 6.08 -9.40 7.46
CA GLN A 4 5.42 -9.08 8.72
C GLN A 4 5.93 -7.76 9.33
N VAL A 5 7.25 -7.59 9.40
CA VAL A 5 7.86 -6.37 9.95
C VAL A 5 7.60 -5.17 9.03
N ARG A 6 7.67 -5.35 7.71
CA ARG A 6 7.37 -4.29 6.73
C ARG A 6 5.95 -3.79 6.86
N LYS A 7 4.97 -4.71 6.82
CA LYS A 7 3.54 -4.38 6.96
C LYS A 7 3.27 -3.63 8.24
N LYS A 8 3.75 -4.14 9.37
CA LYS A 8 3.55 -3.48 10.67
C LYS A 8 4.06 -2.04 10.66
N ARG A 9 5.24 -1.79 10.09
CA ARG A 9 5.81 -0.43 9.98
C ARG A 9 4.93 0.50 9.14
N ILE A 10 4.48 0.03 7.98
CA ILE A 10 3.68 0.83 7.06
C ILE A 10 2.29 1.10 7.65
N LEU A 11 1.61 0.06 8.14
CA LEU A 11 0.24 0.16 8.67
C LEU A 11 0.16 1.06 9.90
N VAL A 12 1.09 0.95 10.85
CA VAL A 12 1.13 1.85 12.03
C VAL A 12 1.25 3.32 11.61
N LYS A 13 2.04 3.59 10.57
CA LYS A 13 2.23 4.95 10.06
C LYS A 13 1.01 5.48 9.32
N ILE A 14 0.29 4.61 8.62
CA ILE A 14 -1.01 4.95 8.02
C ILE A 14 -2.06 5.22 9.10
N GLU A 15 -2.15 4.37 10.13
CA GLU A 15 -3.08 4.51 11.25
C GLU A 15 -2.84 5.80 12.07
N ALA A 16 -1.59 6.28 12.12
CA ALA A 16 -1.26 7.55 12.75
C ALA A 16 -1.83 8.78 12.01
N GLY A 17 -2.42 8.60 10.82
CA GLY A 17 -3.04 9.68 10.05
C GLY A 17 -2.04 10.64 9.39
N GLU A 18 -0.80 10.19 9.18
CA GLU A 18 0.29 11.01 8.63
C GLU A 18 0.18 11.22 7.09
N PHE A 19 -0.78 10.57 6.42
CA PHE A 19 -0.92 10.58 4.95
C PHE A 19 -2.32 11.01 4.51
N HIS A 20 -2.40 11.74 3.39
CA HIS A 20 -3.67 12.25 2.84
C HIS A 20 -4.15 11.47 1.62
N ASN A 21 -3.25 10.82 0.88
CA ASN A 21 -3.56 9.98 -0.27
C ASN A 21 -2.48 8.91 -0.50
N VAL A 22 -2.73 8.03 -1.48
CA VAL A 22 -1.82 6.97 -1.90
C VAL A 22 -0.42 7.47 -2.28
N TYR A 23 -0.27 8.63 -2.91
CA TYR A 23 1.05 9.16 -3.30
C TYR A 23 1.92 9.51 -2.10
N ASP A 24 1.33 10.05 -1.04
CA ASP A 24 2.07 10.35 0.19
C ASP A 24 2.67 9.07 0.79
N VAL A 25 1.90 7.98 0.79
CA VAL A 25 2.34 6.67 1.26
C VAL A 25 3.43 6.10 0.35
N LEU A 26 3.21 6.09 -0.97
CA LEU A 26 4.17 5.53 -1.93
C LEU A 26 5.49 6.31 -1.97
N LYS A 27 5.46 7.63 -1.72
CA LYS A 27 6.68 8.44 -1.61
C LYS A 27 7.58 7.99 -0.44
N VAL A 28 6.99 7.54 0.66
CA VAL A 28 7.71 7.14 1.86
C VAL A 28 8.03 5.64 1.87
N PHE A 29 7.09 4.80 1.40
CA PHE A 29 7.14 3.35 1.54
C PHE A 29 7.09 2.59 0.22
N GLY A 30 7.08 3.25 -0.94
CA GLY A 30 6.96 2.60 -2.25
C GLY A 30 7.98 1.49 -2.45
N GLY A 31 9.25 1.74 -2.13
CA GLY A 31 10.31 0.72 -2.21
C GLY A 31 10.12 -0.46 -1.26
N ASP A 32 9.52 -0.26 -0.07
CA ASP A 32 9.20 -1.38 0.82
C ASP A 32 8.04 -2.22 0.29
N ILE A 33 7.03 -1.56 -0.27
CA ILE A 33 5.83 -2.20 -0.84
C ILE A 33 6.24 -3.01 -2.09
N GLU A 34 7.04 -2.43 -2.98
CA GLU A 34 7.54 -3.08 -4.19
C GLU A 34 8.47 -4.27 -3.89
N SER A 35 9.20 -4.21 -2.77
CA SER A 35 10.12 -5.27 -2.36
C SER A 35 9.47 -6.35 -1.48
N MET A 36 8.17 -6.29 -1.22
CA MET A 36 7.47 -7.35 -0.49
C MET A 36 7.52 -8.66 -1.28
N GLU A 37 7.78 -9.74 -0.57
CA GLU A 37 7.86 -11.08 -1.13
C GLU A 37 6.45 -11.69 -1.24
N ALA A 38 6.30 -12.77 -2.00
CA ALA A 38 5.02 -13.48 -2.16
C ALA A 38 3.78 -12.63 -2.58
N ILE A 39 3.96 -11.48 -3.24
CA ILE A 39 2.82 -10.72 -3.80
C ILE A 39 2.11 -11.59 -4.85
N PRO A 40 0.79 -11.83 -4.74
CA PRO A 40 0.04 -12.59 -5.73
C PRO A 40 0.21 -12.00 -7.14
N LEU A 41 0.47 -12.85 -8.13
CA LEU A 41 0.80 -12.40 -9.49
C LEU A 41 -0.26 -11.47 -10.12
N GLY A 42 -1.53 -11.65 -9.76
CA GLY A 42 -2.64 -10.81 -10.26
C GLY A 42 -2.81 -9.46 -9.55
N THR A 43 -2.17 -9.24 -8.41
CA THR A 43 -2.37 -8.02 -7.60
C THR A 43 -1.11 -7.14 -7.53
N ARG A 44 -0.01 -7.55 -8.16
CA ARG A 44 1.27 -6.81 -8.11
C ARG A 44 1.17 -5.35 -8.56
N ASN A 45 0.29 -5.06 -9.52
CA ASN A 45 0.10 -3.71 -10.05
C ASN A 45 -0.97 -2.91 -9.28
N GLU A 46 -1.56 -3.47 -8.22
CA GLU A 46 -2.65 -2.81 -7.50
C GLU A 46 -2.25 -1.44 -6.93
N PRO A 47 -1.03 -1.22 -6.38
CA PRO A 47 -0.62 0.12 -5.95
C PRO A 47 -0.60 1.15 -7.08
N ILE A 48 -0.22 0.75 -8.29
CA ILE A 48 -0.21 1.61 -9.48
C ILE A 48 -1.64 1.94 -9.88
N ARG A 49 -2.51 0.92 -9.94
CA ARG A 49 -3.93 1.11 -10.28
C ARG A 49 -4.65 2.05 -9.31
N ILE A 50 -4.37 1.93 -8.01
CA ILE A 50 -4.93 2.83 -6.99
C ILE A 50 -4.46 4.28 -7.24
N ALA A 51 -3.20 4.47 -7.59
CA ALA A 51 -2.66 5.78 -7.92
C ALA A 51 -3.30 6.39 -9.18
N GLU A 52 -3.47 5.57 -10.23
CA GLU A 52 -4.16 5.97 -11.47
C GLU A 52 -5.62 6.35 -11.18
N ASP A 53 -6.38 5.50 -10.48
CA ASP A 53 -7.78 5.76 -10.11
C ASP A 53 -7.92 7.07 -9.30
N TYR A 54 -6.95 7.37 -8.41
CA TYR A 54 -6.94 8.61 -7.64
C TYR A 54 -6.65 9.84 -8.53
N THR A 55 -5.67 9.75 -9.43
CA THR A 55 -5.36 10.84 -10.38
C THR A 55 -6.48 11.11 -11.35
N ASP A 56 -7.18 10.07 -11.80
CA ASP A 56 -8.35 10.19 -12.67
C ASP A 56 -9.60 10.71 -11.93
N GLY A 57 -9.50 10.90 -10.61
CA GLY A 57 -10.60 11.39 -9.76
C GLY A 57 -11.71 10.36 -9.56
N MET A 58 -11.46 9.09 -9.84
CA MET A 58 -12.43 8.00 -9.63
C MET A 58 -12.58 7.62 -8.16
N ILE A 59 -11.50 7.81 -7.38
CA ILE A 59 -11.50 7.62 -5.93
C ILE A 59 -10.90 8.85 -5.24
N ASP A 60 -11.31 9.10 -4.01
CA ASP A 60 -10.74 10.17 -3.17
C ASP A 60 -9.48 9.71 -2.40
N GLY A 61 -8.83 10.65 -1.70
CA GLY A 61 -7.61 10.38 -0.96
C GLY A 61 -7.78 9.32 0.12
N ARG A 62 -8.93 9.32 0.81
CA ARG A 62 -9.24 8.34 1.86
C ARG A 62 -9.42 6.95 1.26
N GLN A 63 -10.22 6.82 0.19
CA GLN A 63 -10.45 5.57 -0.52
C GLN A 63 -9.15 5.00 -1.08
N SER A 64 -8.24 5.85 -1.57
CA SER A 64 -6.94 5.43 -2.08
C SER A 64 -6.07 4.78 -0.99
N ILE A 65 -6.10 5.33 0.24
CA ILE A 65 -5.39 4.77 1.39
C ILE A 65 -6.04 3.47 1.85
N GLU A 66 -7.37 3.43 1.97
CA GLU A 66 -8.12 2.23 2.38
C GLU A 66 -7.81 1.04 1.46
N ARG A 67 -7.87 1.25 0.13
CA ARG A 67 -7.51 0.20 -0.86
C ARG A 67 -6.06 -0.24 -0.77
N LEU A 68 -5.12 0.70 -0.53
CA LEU A 68 -3.72 0.34 -0.37
C LEU A 68 -3.49 -0.49 0.90
N VAL A 69 -4.18 -0.16 2.00
CA VAL A 69 -4.14 -0.94 3.25
C VAL A 69 -4.67 -2.35 3.03
N GLU A 70 -5.78 -2.52 2.31
CA GLU A 70 -6.33 -3.83 1.95
C GLU A 70 -5.32 -4.67 1.15
N PHE A 71 -4.69 -4.07 0.14
CA PHE A 71 -3.64 -4.72 -0.64
C PHE A 71 -2.48 -5.17 0.25
N ILE A 72 -1.92 -4.28 1.06
CA ILE A 72 -0.77 -4.56 1.93
C ILE A 72 -1.10 -5.67 2.94
N SER A 73 -2.31 -5.62 3.53
CA SER A 73 -2.76 -6.60 4.52
C SER A 73 -3.04 -7.97 3.90
N GLY A 74 -3.40 -8.02 2.61
CA GLY A 74 -3.67 -9.25 1.87
C GLY A 74 -2.41 -9.98 1.37
N ILE A 75 -1.23 -9.34 1.41
CA ILE A 75 0.03 -10.02 1.11
C ILE A 75 0.29 -11.07 2.21
N PRO A 76 0.78 -12.29 1.93
CA PRO A 76 1.14 -13.26 2.95
C PRO A 76 2.32 -12.79 3.81
N ASP A 77 2.33 -13.15 5.10
CA ASP A 77 3.56 -13.12 5.89
C ASP A 77 4.35 -14.37 5.49
N GLU A 78 5.50 -14.22 4.84
CA GLU A 78 6.37 -15.37 4.62
C GLU A 78 6.81 -15.96 5.97
N VAL A 79 6.94 -17.30 6.00
CA VAL A 79 7.31 -18.11 7.17
C VAL A 79 8.79 -17.95 7.51
#